data_AF-A0A4Q6GRQ6-F1
#
_entry.id   AF-A0A4Q6GRQ6-F1
#
_cell.length_a   1.000
_cell.length_b   1.000
_cell.length_c   1.000
_cell.angle_alpha   90.00
_cell.angle_beta   90.00
_cell.angle_gamma   90.00
#
_symmetry.space_group_name_H-M   'P 1'
#
loop_
_entity.id
_entity.type
_entity.pdbx_description
1 polymer ?
#
loop_
_entity_poly.entity_id
_entity_poly.type
_entity_poly.pdbx_seq_one_letter_code
_entity_poly.pdbx_strand_id
1 'polypeptide(L)' 'MTPTLRRKLEALAERREELERLLSDPGVVADNERFRRYSREFSQLEPVSTALGLGFLGQRGGHRFQLRE' A
#
# COMPACT_ATOMS: atom_id res chain seq x y z
N MET A 1 10.58 3.03 15.51
CA MET A 1 9.77 3.11 14.29
C MET A 1 9.46 4.58 14.02
N THR A 2 9.70 5.07 12.81
CA THR A 2 9.50 6.49 12.49
C THR A 2 8.00 6.82 12.45
N PRO A 3 7.52 7.80 13.25
CA PRO A 3 6.09 8.11 13.40
C PRO A 3 5.44 8.61 12.10
N THR A 4 6.24 9.12 11.16
CA THR A 4 5.82 9.57 9.83
C THR A 4 5.34 8.45 8.94
N LEU A 5 5.85 7.23 9.15
CA LEU A 5 5.47 6.08 8.34
C LEU A 5 4.05 5.60 8.68
N ARG A 6 3.75 5.53 9.98
CA ARG A 6 2.44 5.14 10.48
C ARG A 6 1.34 6.10 9.98
N ARG A 7 1.60 7.41 10.03
CA ARG A 7 0.67 8.44 9.48
C ARG A 7 0.40 8.27 7.99
N LYS A 8 1.42 7.94 7.19
CA LYS A 8 1.24 7.69 5.76
C LYS A 8 0.42 6.44 5.50
N LEU A 9 0.63 5.39 6.29
CA LEU A 9 -0.16 4.16 6.21
C LEU A 9 -1.61 4.38 6.63
N GLU A 10 -1.87 5.14 7.68
CA GLU A 10 -3.23 5.53 8.07
C GLU A 10 -3.93 6.32 6.96
N ALA A 11 -3.26 7.30 6.35
CA ALA A 11 -3.84 8.06 5.23
C ALA A 11 -4.15 7.19 4.00
N LEU A 12 -3.31 6.17 3.72
CA LEU A 12 -3.56 5.21 2.66
C LEU A 12 -4.70 4.25 3.01
N ALA A 13 -4.79 3.82 4.27
CA ALA A 13 -5.87 2.97 4.77
C ALA A 13 -7.24 3.69 4.71
N GLU A 14 -7.30 4.95 5.14
CA GLU A 14 -8.48 5.81 5.02
C GLU A 14 -8.96 5.91 3.57
N ARG A 15 -8.02 6.15 2.63
CA ARG A 15 -8.35 6.22 1.20
C ARG A 15 -8.87 4.89 0.65
N ARG A 16 -8.37 3.78 1.18
CA ARG A 16 -8.82 2.43 0.84
C ARG A 16 -10.26 2.21 1.30
N GLU A 17 -10.59 2.55 2.55
CA GLU A 17 -11.94 2.40 3.10
C GLU A 17 -12.95 3.25 2.32
N GLU A 18 -12.57 4.46 1.94
CA GLU A 18 -13.39 5.33 1.09
C GLU A 18 -13.67 4.70 -0.28
N LEU A 19 -12.66 4.09 -0.92
CA LEU A 19 -12.84 3.37 -2.17
C LEU A 19 -13.68 2.09 -2.00
N GLU A 20 -13.53 1.35 -0.88
CA GLU A 20 -14.38 0.18 -0.58
C GLU A 20 -15.85 0.60 -0.43
N ARG A 21 -16.12 1.72 0.24
CA ARG A 21 -17.48 2.27 0.38
C ARG A 21 -18.04 2.70 -0.98
N LEU A 22 -17.23 3.33 -1.83
CA LEU A 22 -17.63 3.66 -3.21
C LEU A 22 -17.87 2.40 -4.06
N LEU A 23 -17.05 1.36 -3.92
CA LEU A 23 -17.24 0.09 -4.64
C LEU A 23 -18.47 -0.69 -4.15
N SER A 24 -18.92 -0.44 -2.92
CA SER A 24 -20.17 -0.99 -2.39
C SER A 24 -21.40 -0.13 -2.72
N ASP A 25 -21.23 1.06 -3.29
CA ASP A 25 -22.34 1.93 -3.68
C ASP A 25 -23.03 1.39 -4.94
N PRO A 26 -24.35 1.15 -4.92
CA PRO A 26 -25.06 0.57 -6.05
C PRO A 26 -25.04 1.46 -7.31
N GLY A 27 -24.87 2.78 -7.18
CA GLY A 27 -24.72 3.69 -8.31
C GLY A 27 -23.37 3.53 -9.00
N VAL A 28 -22.31 3.25 -8.23
CA VAL A 28 -20.98 2.91 -8.76
C VAL A 28 -20.95 1.49 -9.30
N VAL A 29 -21.59 0.53 -8.65
CA VAL A 29 -21.70 -0.86 -9.14
C VAL A 29 -22.49 -0.93 -10.46
N ALA A 30 -23.50 -0.07 -10.63
CA ALA A 30 -24.22 0.07 -11.90
C ALA A 30 -23.35 0.68 -13.02
N ASP A 31 -22.37 1.52 -12.68
CA ASP A 31 -21.44 2.13 -13.62
C ASP A 31 -20.15 1.31 -13.73
N ASN A 32 -20.13 0.39 -14.71
CA ASN A 32 -19.00 -0.52 -14.96
C ASN A 32 -17.66 0.20 -15.18
N GLU A 33 -17.67 1.42 -15.75
CA GLU A 33 -16.45 2.19 -15.98
C GLU A 33 -15.88 2.70 -14.65
N ARG A 34 -16.74 3.30 -13.81
CA ARG A 34 -16.37 3.75 -12.47
C ARG A 34 -15.93 2.60 -11.59
N PHE A 35 -16.67 1.50 -11.57
CA PHE A 35 -16.32 0.30 -10.80
C PHE A 35 -14.93 -0.24 -11.18
N ARG A 36 -14.65 -0.35 -12.49
CA ARG A 36 -13.32 -0.78 -12.98
C ARG A 36 -12.21 0.20 -12.63
N ARG A 37 -12.49 1.50 -12.63
CA ARG A 37 -11.53 2.54 -12.25
C ARG A 37 -11.21 2.47 -10.76
N TYR A 38 -12.22 2.47 -9.90
CA TYR A 38 -12.05 2.38 -8.44
C TYR A 38 -11.43 1.06 -8.00
N SER A 39 -11.77 -0.06 -8.65
CA SER A 39 -11.17 -1.36 -8.37
C SER A 39 -9.66 -1.38 -8.71
N ARG A 40 -9.24 -0.74 -9.82
CA ARG A 40 -7.82 -0.58 -10.14
C ARG A 40 -7.09 0.35 -9.18
N GLU A 41 -7.74 1.43 -8.72
CA GLU A 41 -7.17 2.32 -7.71
C GLU A 41 -7.01 1.61 -6.36
N PHE A 42 -8.01 0.83 -5.95
CA PHE A 42 -7.99 0.01 -4.75
C PHE A 42 -6.83 -1.01 -4.76
N SER A 43 -6.67 -1.78 -5.86
CA SER A 43 -5.56 -2.72 -6.01
C SER A 43 -4.17 -2.07 -6.12
N GLN A 44 -4.07 -0.81 -6.54
CA GLN A 44 -2.80 -0.07 -6.54
C GLN A 44 -2.42 0.48 -5.15
N LEU A 45 -3.36 0.59 -4.22
CA LEU A 45 -3.10 1.01 -2.85
C LEU A 45 -2.61 -0.13 -1.94
N GLU A 46 -2.97 -1.39 -2.26
CA GLU A 46 -2.47 -2.64 -1.64
C GLU A 46 -0.93 -2.81 -1.64
N PRO A 47 -0.20 -2.57 -2.76
CA PRO A 47 1.25 -2.71 -2.78
C PRO A 47 1.98 -1.66 -1.96
N VAL A 48 1.35 -0.56 -1.53
CA VAL A 48 2.03 0.48 -0.75
C VAL A 48 2.29 0.04 0.69
N SER A 49 1.39 -0.76 1.26
CA SER A 49 1.60 -1.49 2.52
C SER A 49 2.64 -2.59 2.39
N THR A 50 2.63 -3.32 1.28
CA THR A 50 3.53 -4.47 1.03
C THR A 50 4.96 -4.03 0.68
N ALA A 51 5.13 -2.94 -0.06
CA ALA A 51 6.43 -2.35 -0.39
C ALA A 51 7.21 -1.92 0.87
N LEU A 52 6.50 -1.59 1.96
CA LEU A 52 7.12 -1.30 3.26
C LEU A 52 7.49 -2.56 4.05
N GLY A 53 6.82 -3.69 3.81
CA GLY A 53 7.23 -5.00 4.35
C GLY A 53 8.47 -5.56 3.65
N LEU A 54 8.58 -5.41 2.32
CA LEU A 54 9.71 -5.91 1.52
C LEU A 54 10.91 -4.95 1.47
N GLY A 55 10.69 -3.63 1.55
CA GLY A 55 11.76 -2.64 1.57
C GLY A 55 12.56 -2.58 2.87
N PHE A 56 12.05 -3.16 3.96
CA PHE A 56 12.75 -3.19 5.25
C PHE A 56 13.52 -4.50 5.51
N LEU A 57 13.23 -5.59 4.77
CA LEU A 57 14.01 -6.83 4.83
C LEU A 57 15.28 -6.81 3.96
N GLY A 58 15.44 -5.84 3.05
CA GLY A 58 16.61 -5.73 2.18
C GLY A 58 17.82 -4.98 2.78
N GLN A 59 17.70 -4.38 3.97
CA GLN A 59 18.77 -3.55 4.56
C GLN A 59 19.32 -4.10 5.88
N ARG A 60 19.51 -5.42 6.03
CA ARG A 60 20.36 -6.00 7.09
C ARG A 60 20.97 -7.32 6.62
N GLY A 61 22.11 -7.26 5.94
CA GLY A 61 22.86 -8.47 5.57
C GLY A 61 23.98 -8.25 4.57
N GLY A 62 24.91 -7.33 4.85
CA GLY A 62 26.09 -7.14 4.00
C GLY A 62 27.15 -6.23 4.62
N HIS A 63 27.19 -6.16 5.95
CA HIS A 63 28.30 -5.50 6.63
C HIS A 63 29.52 -6.42 6.51
N ARG A 64 30.39 -6.09 5.55
CA ARG A 64 31.83 -6.00 5.76
C ARG A 64 32.43 -7.21 6.49
N PHE A 65 32.64 -8.31 5.77
CA PHE A 65 33.65 -9.29 6.17
C PHE A 65 35.01 -8.79 5.70
N GLN A 66 35.67 -8.10 6.63
CA GLN A 66 37.06 -7.67 6.53
C GLN A 66 37.91 -8.78 7.14
N LEU A 67 38.39 -9.68 6.29
CA LEU A 67 39.52 -10.60 6.50
C LEU A 67 40.34 -10.40 5.22
N ARG A 68 41.53 -9.79 5.13
CA ARG A 68 42.68 -9.68 6.02
C ARG A 68 42.94 -10.98 6.77
N GLU A 69 43.48 -11.97 6.07
CA GLU A 69 44.81 -12.56 6.30
C GLU A 69 45.39 -13.01 4.95
#